data_AF-A0A836VHI6-F1
#
_entry.id   AF-A0A836VHI6-F1
#
_cell.length_a   1.000
_cell.length_b   1.000
_cell.length_c   1.000
_cell.angle_alpha   90.00
_cell.angle_beta   90.00
_cell.angle_gamma   90.00
#
_symmetry.space_group_name_H-M   'P 1'
#
loop_
_entity.id
_entity.type
_entity.pdbx_description
1 polymer ?
#
loop_
_entity_poly.entity_id
_entity_poly.type
_entity_poly.pdbx_seq_one_letter_code
_entity_poly.pdbx_strand_id
1 'polypeptide(L)'
;MTKIERWLQRSSAANGDRRFELQVHPDVAAYITEDRSSRLKSIRRATKARLEVREDSTLSPQDFRFISRKRNLDVTAEFRA
;
A
#
# COMPACT_ATOMS: atom_id res chain seq x y z
N MET A 1 5.14 -13.17 3.74
CA MET A 1 4.74 -11.74 3.85
C MET A 1 4.90 -11.05 2.51
N THR A 2 3.84 -10.38 2.06
CA THR A 2 3.74 -9.70 0.75
C THR A 2 4.58 -8.43 0.74
N LYS A 3 5.10 -8.02 -0.43
CA LYS A 3 5.94 -6.81 -0.59
C LYS A 3 5.27 -5.54 -0.05
N ILE A 4 3.96 -5.42 -0.22
CA ILE A 4 3.10 -4.33 0.26
C ILE A 4 3.16 -4.19 1.80
N GLU A 5 3.12 -5.30 2.53
CA GLU A 5 3.11 -5.30 4.00
C GLU A 5 4.45 -4.82 4.57
N ARG A 6 5.55 -5.32 4.00
CA ARG A 6 6.91 -4.89 4.37
C ARG A 6 7.12 -3.40 4.10
N TRP A 7 6.62 -2.92 2.95
CA TRP A 7 6.67 -1.50 2.60
C TRP A 7 5.92 -0.66 3.63
N LEU A 8 4.69 -1.05 4.00
CA LEU A 8 3.87 -0.33 4.99
C LEU A 8 4.49 -0.31 6.40
N GLN A 9 5.08 -1.42 6.83
CA GLN A 9 5.79 -1.46 8.11
C GLN A 9 6.94 -0.45 8.13
N ARG A 10 7.75 -0.41 7.08
CA ARG A 10 8.87 0.53 6.98
C ARG A 10 8.43 1.98 6.85
N SER A 11 7.42 2.26 6.03
CA SER A 11 6.93 3.63 5.86
C SER A 11 6.38 4.20 7.16
N SER A 12 5.74 3.37 7.99
CA SER A 12 5.24 3.78 9.31
C SER A 12 6.35 4.11 10.34
N ALA A 13 7.52 3.49 10.20
CA ALA A 13 8.67 3.75 11.07
C ALA A 13 9.47 4.98 10.63
N ALA A 14 9.52 5.23 9.31
CA ALA A 14 10.36 6.28 8.74
C ALA A 14 9.69 7.65 8.67
N ASN A 15 8.38 7.70 8.39
CA ASN A 15 7.70 8.97 8.13
C ASN A 15 6.44 9.12 8.97
N GLY A 16 6.16 10.34 9.43
CA GLY A 16 4.87 10.72 10.03
C GLY A 16 3.71 10.73 9.03
N ASP A 17 3.91 10.15 7.85
CA ASP A 17 2.95 10.08 6.77
C ASP A 17 2.06 8.85 6.96
N ARG A 18 0.76 9.09 7.05
CA ARG A 18 -0.22 8.06 7.45
C ARG A 18 -1.32 7.87 6.42
N ARG A 19 -1.22 8.49 5.25
CA ARG A 19 -2.23 8.39 4.19
C ARG A 19 -1.55 8.09 2.88
N PHE A 20 -1.72 6.87 2.40
CA PHE A 20 -1.15 6.40 1.15
C PHE A 20 -2.25 5.89 0.23
N GLU A 21 -2.07 6.12 -1.05
CA GLU A 21 -2.86 5.50 -2.11
C GLU A 21 -2.04 4.36 -2.71
N LEU A 22 -2.57 3.14 -2.64
CA LEU A 22 -1.99 1.95 -3.25
C LEU A 22 -2.64 1.74 -4.61
N GLN A 23 -1.90 2.00 -5.68
CA GLN A 23 -2.31 1.69 -7.04
C GLN A 23 -1.78 0.31 -7.42
N VAL A 24 -2.68 -0.58 -7.84
CA VAL A 24 -2.39 -1.97 -8.22
C VAL A 24 -3.28 -2.42 -9.37
N HIS A 25 -2.87 -3.46 -10.09
CA HIS A 25 -3.72 -4.09 -11.11
C HIS A 25 -5.05 -4.58 -10.50
N PRO A 26 -6.18 -4.52 -11.24
CA PRO A 26 -7.49 -5.00 -10.77
C PRO A 26 -7.47 -6.42 -10.20
N ASP A 27 -6.77 -7.39 -10.80
CA ASP A 27 -6.61 -8.74 -10.21
C ASP A 27 -6.02 -8.73 -8.80
N VAL A 28 -5.02 -7.88 -8.58
CA VAL A 28 -4.38 -7.74 -7.26
C VAL A 28 -5.29 -6.98 -6.32
N ALA A 29 -5.99 -5.96 -6.81
CA ALA A 29 -6.98 -5.24 -6.02
C ALA A 29 -8.12 -6.16 -5.58
N ALA A 30 -8.60 -7.05 -6.44
CA ALA A 30 -9.59 -8.07 -6.14
C ALA A 30 -9.06 -9.01 -5.05
N TYR A 31 -7.86 -9.56 -5.22
CA TYR A 31 -7.20 -10.40 -4.20
C TYR A 31 -7.07 -9.70 -2.83
N ILE A 32 -6.64 -8.44 -2.83
CA ILE A 32 -6.53 -7.60 -1.62
C ILE A 32 -7.90 -7.29 -1.01
N THR A 33 -8.94 -7.18 -1.84
CA THR A 33 -10.31 -6.83 -1.45
C THR A 33 -11.11 -8.03 -0.93
N GLU A 34 -10.88 -9.22 -1.50
CA GLU A 34 -11.46 -10.47 -1.04
C GLU A 34 -10.86 -10.89 0.32
N ASP A 35 -9.55 -10.69 0.54
CA ASP A 35 -8.88 -10.99 1.83
C ASP A 35 -9.06 -9.87 2.89
N ARG A 36 -9.79 -8.80 2.57
CA ARG A 36 -9.76 -7.47 3.23
C ARG A 36 -10.16 -7.43 4.72
N SER A 37 -10.62 -8.52 5.32
CA SER A 37 -11.23 -8.43 6.65
C SER A 37 -10.28 -8.55 7.84
N SER A 38 -9.16 -9.26 7.71
CA SER A 38 -8.23 -9.49 8.85
C SER A 38 -6.88 -8.79 8.67
N ARG A 39 -6.18 -9.11 7.58
CA ARG A 39 -4.76 -8.78 7.44
C ARG A 39 -4.50 -7.29 7.25
N LEU A 40 -5.22 -6.66 6.33
CA LEU A 40 -5.14 -5.20 6.13
C LEU A 40 -5.60 -4.42 7.36
N LYS A 41 -6.61 -4.91 8.09
CA LYS A 41 -7.04 -4.27 9.34
C LYS A 41 -5.94 -4.35 10.40
N SER A 42 -5.25 -5.48 10.52
CA SER A 42 -4.11 -5.65 11.43
C SER A 42 -2.94 -4.73 11.04
N ILE A 43 -2.59 -4.66 9.75
CA ILE A 43 -1.53 -3.76 9.26
C ILE A 43 -1.89 -2.30 9.51
N ARG A 44 -3.13 -1.90 9.22
CA ARG A 44 -3.63 -0.54 9.49
C ARG A 44 -3.64 -0.22 10.99
N ARG A 45 -3.93 -1.20 11.87
CA ARG A 45 -3.83 -1.01 13.32
C ARG A 45 -2.37 -0.85 13.77
N ALA A 46 -1.46 -1.68 13.26
CA ALA A 46 -0.05 -1.66 13.62
C ALA A 46 0.66 -0.37 13.15
N THR A 47 0.41 0.03 11.91
CA THR A 47 1.11 1.16 11.27
C THR A 47 0.38 2.50 11.46
N LYS A 48 -0.90 2.48 11.86
CA LYS A 48 -1.81 3.63 11.83
C LYS A 48 -1.93 4.28 10.44
N ALA A 49 -1.46 3.62 9.38
CA ALA A 49 -1.54 4.10 8.02
C ALA A 49 -2.92 3.80 7.42
N ARG A 50 -3.55 4.80 6.84
CA ARG A 50 -4.70 4.67 5.96
C ARG A 50 -4.20 4.40 4.55
N LEU A 51 -4.63 3.26 4.02
CA LEU A 51 -4.36 2.86 2.66
C LEU A 51 -5.65 2.93 1.85
N GLU A 52 -5.64 3.69 0.76
CA GLU A 52 -6.70 3.70 -0.23
C GLU A 52 -6.26 2.88 -1.43
N VAL A 53 -6.94 1.76 -1.69
CA VAL A 53 -6.61 0.90 -2.84
C VAL A 53 -7.29 1.47 -4.08
N ARG A 54 -6.51 1.69 -5.13
CA ARG A 54 -6.95 2.12 -6.45
C ARG A 54 -6.55 1.07 -7.47
N GLU A 55 -7.50 0.77 -8.34
CA GLU A 55 -7.30 -0.15 -9.46
C GLU A 55 -6.69 0.62 -10.63
N ASP A 56 -5.60 0.11 -11.18
CA ASP A 56 -4.94 0.66 -12.34
C ASP A 56 -4.57 -0.48 -13.30
N SER A 57 -5.32 -0.59 -14.39
CA SER A 57 -5.10 -1.60 -15.44
C SER A 57 -3.85 -1.36 -16.27
N THR A 58 -3.19 -0.21 -16.12
CA THR A 58 -1.89 0.07 -16.77
C THR A 58 -0.71 -0.54 -16.01
N LEU A 59 -0.90 -0.93 -14.75
CA LEU A 59 0.12 -1.57 -13.93
C LEU A 59 0.13 -3.08 -14.17
N SER A 60 1.31 -3.69 -14.21
CA SER A 60 1.39 -5.16 -14.23
C SER A 60 0.89 -5.75 -12.90
N PRO A 61 0.37 -6.98 -12.88
CA PRO A 61 -0.03 -7.67 -11.63
C PRO A 61 1.09 -7.82 -10.59
N GLN A 62 2.35 -7.68 -11.02
CA GLN A 62 3.51 -7.75 -10.14
C GLN A 62 3.98 -6.38 -9.64
N ASP A 63 3.45 -5.30 -10.22
CA ASP A 63 3.78 -3.93 -9.90
C ASP A 63 2.73 -3.30 -8.99
N PHE A 64 3.20 -2.41 -8.14
CA PHE A 64 2.38 -1.62 -7.24
C PHE A 64 3.02 -0.26 -7.06
N ARG A 65 2.18 0.76 -6.87
CA ARG A 65 2.64 2.12 -6.52
C ARG A 65 2.02 2.59 -5.22
N PHE A 66 2.83 3.19 -4.38
CA PHE A 66 2.40 3.90 -3.19
C PHE A 66 2.56 5.39 -3.44
N ILE A 67 1.44 6.11 -3.47
CA ILE A 67 1.43 7.57 -3.56
C ILE A 67 1.15 8.12 -2.16
N SER A 68 2.06 8.95 -1.63
CA SER A 68 1.77 9.68 -0.39
C SER A 68 0.73 10.75 -0.69
N ARG A 69 -0.41 10.73 0.00
CA ARG A 69 -1.44 11.77 -0.12
C ARG A 69 -0.99 13.10 0.49
N LYS A 70 -0.05 13.07 1.44
CA LYS A 70 0.49 14.28 2.09
C LYS A 70 1.52 14.97 1.22
N ARG A 71 2.39 14.20 0.55
CA ARG A 71 3.46 14.71 -0.32
C ARG A 71 3.06 14.79 -1.80
N ASN A 72 1.94 14.14 -2.15
CA ASN A 72 1.47 13.95 -3.54
C ASN A 72 2.56 13.39 -4.46
N LEU A 73 3.38 12.47 -3.94
CA LEU A 73 4.55 11.90 -4.61
C LEU A 73 4.49 10.38 -4.58
N ASP A 74 5.02 9.72 -5.62
CA ASP A 74 5.35 8.30 -5.54
C ASP A 74 6.45 8.08 -4.52
N VAL A 75 6.14 7.28 -3.52
CA VAL A 75 7.03 6.91 -2.42
C VAL A 75 7.39 5.42 -2.48
N THR A 76 7.03 4.73 -3.56
CA THR A 76 7.21 3.29 -3.74
C THR A 76 8.69 2.92 -3.60
N ALA A 77 9.57 3.69 -4.24
CA ALA A 77 11.00 3.47 -4.22
C ALA A 77 11.64 3.75 -2.85
N GLU A 78 11.09 4.67 -2.04
CA GLU A 78 11.67 5.06 -0.74
C GLU A 78 11.77 3.90 0.25
N PHE A 79 10.89 2.89 0.14
CA PHE A 79 10.86 1.75 1.04
C PHE A 79 10.87 0.40 0.32
N ARG A 80 11.42 0.32 -0.90
CA ARG A 80 11.44 -0.93 -1.72
C ARG A 80 12.51 -1.96 -1.27
N ALA A 81 13.35 -1.63 -0.29
CA ALA A 81 14.48 -2.45 0.18
C ALA A 81 14.13 -3.90 0.59
#